data_AF-A0A9J7M232-F1
#
_entry.id   AF-A0A9J7M232-F1
#
_cell.length_a   1.000
_cell.length_b   1.000
_cell.length_c   1.000
_cell.angle_alpha   90.00
_cell.angle_beta   90.00
_cell.angle_gamma   90.00
#
_symmetry.space_group_name_H-M   'P 1'
#
loop_
_entity.id
_entity.type
_entity.pdbx_description
1 polymer ?
#
loop_
_entity_poly.entity_id
_entity_poly.type
_entity_poly.pdbx_seq_one_letter_code
_entity_poly.pdbx_strand_id
1 'polypeptide(L)'
;MTPFLLLFVALATASPVKRQTSGLDADGDGSITFAEVSATMSLHEALDALDRDGDGFIYLPQIIELWGTGDKFYELNTDGDDHLTFREIENGMTLQDFYNEFDFNDDGSLDAAEAYQMNFIYDTIYNTAIDDPLDSNGDGRLSRLEVLSHMTYNEVLRALDANGDQRLGPNELRVLLGGETGQFMDDQDNNDDGFISFNEAHSHNMSLGRIFNRLDEDDSGYLEDGEGAGFYTVWTTILNSASTDPITG
;
A
#
# COMPACT_ATOMS: atom_id res chain seq x y z
N MET A 1 15.07 -8.15 -70.95
CA MET A 1 15.66 -8.46 -69.64
C MET A 1 15.05 -7.50 -68.63
N THR A 2 14.21 -8.04 -67.73
CA THR A 2 13.71 -7.53 -66.41
C THR A 2 13.19 -6.09 -66.24
N PRO A 3 12.24 -5.80 -65.30
CA PRO A 3 11.34 -6.70 -64.57
C PRO A 3 9.87 -6.22 -64.43
N PHE A 4 9.04 -7.17 -64.00
CA PHE A 4 7.69 -7.00 -63.42
C PHE A 4 7.73 -6.18 -62.11
N LEU A 5 6.77 -5.29 -61.93
CA LEU A 5 6.52 -4.57 -60.67
C LEU A 5 5.38 -5.29 -59.94
N LEU A 6 5.72 -6.09 -58.93
CA LEU A 6 4.77 -6.68 -57.98
C LEU A 6 4.42 -5.62 -56.93
N LEU A 7 3.19 -5.11 -56.99
CA LEU A 7 2.62 -4.28 -55.92
C LEU A 7 2.18 -5.20 -54.78
N PHE A 8 3.01 -5.32 -53.75
CA PHE A 8 2.59 -5.94 -52.49
C PHE A 8 1.71 -4.96 -51.72
N VAL A 9 0.40 -5.24 -51.68
CA VAL A 9 -0.49 -4.67 -50.68
C VAL A 9 -0.13 -5.34 -49.35
N ALA A 10 0.62 -4.64 -48.51
CA ALA A 10 0.83 -5.04 -47.13
C ALA A 10 -0.45 -4.75 -46.34
N LEU A 11 -1.34 -5.75 -46.27
CA LEU A 11 -2.41 -5.77 -45.29
C LEU A 11 -1.75 -6.08 -43.95
N ALA A 12 -1.39 -5.04 -43.19
CA ALA A 12 -0.96 -5.18 -41.80
C ALA A 12 -2.20 -5.55 -40.97
N THR A 13 -2.57 -6.84 -40.98
CA THR A 13 -3.39 -7.40 -39.91
C THR A 13 -2.48 -7.54 -38.70
N ALA A 14 -2.30 -6.46 -37.95
CA ALA A 14 -1.86 -6.57 -36.58
C ALA A 14 -2.96 -7.36 -35.86
N SER A 15 -2.76 -8.66 -35.71
CA SER A 15 -3.49 -9.44 -34.71
C SER A 15 -3.23 -8.76 -33.36
N PRO A 16 -4.26 -8.50 -32.54
CA PRO A 16 -4.00 -8.04 -31.18
C PRO A 16 -3.17 -9.15 -30.52
N VAL A 17 -1.92 -8.83 -30.22
CA VAL A 17 -1.16 -9.58 -29.25
C VAL A 17 -2.00 -9.46 -28.00
N LYS A 18 -2.63 -10.56 -27.57
CA LYS A 18 -3.13 -10.68 -26.21
C LYS A 18 -1.90 -10.38 -25.34
N ARG A 19 -1.76 -9.15 -24.83
CA ARG A 19 -1.00 -8.94 -23.60
C ARG A 19 -1.65 -9.92 -22.62
N GLN A 20 -0.84 -10.75 -21.97
CA GLN A 20 -1.32 -11.40 -20.76
C GLN A 20 -1.59 -10.24 -19.80
N THR A 21 -2.85 -9.79 -19.75
CA THR A 21 -3.30 -8.85 -18.74
C THR A 21 -3.59 -9.71 -17.52
N SER A 22 -2.66 -9.69 -16.58
CA SER A 22 -2.82 -10.20 -15.22
C SER A 22 -3.06 -8.98 -14.35
N GLY A 23 -4.18 -8.93 -13.64
CA GLY A 23 -4.51 -7.80 -12.76
C GLY A 23 -5.81 -7.10 -13.13
N LEU A 24 -6.01 -5.94 -12.50
CA LEU A 24 -7.17 -5.07 -12.69
C LEU A 24 -7.13 -4.31 -14.04
N ASP A 25 -5.95 -3.99 -14.55
CA ASP A 25 -5.72 -3.39 -15.89
C ASP A 25 -5.93 -4.46 -16.97
N ALA A 26 -7.18 -4.61 -17.41
CA ALA A 26 -7.62 -5.75 -18.22
C ALA A 26 -7.26 -5.56 -19.70
N ASP A 27 -7.10 -4.33 -20.17
CA ASP A 27 -6.68 -4.02 -21.54
C ASP A 27 -5.20 -3.66 -21.67
N GLY A 28 -4.53 -3.42 -20.55
CA GLY A 28 -3.09 -3.24 -20.43
C GLY A 28 -2.65 -1.86 -20.91
N ASP A 29 -3.48 -0.83 -20.82
CA ASP A 29 -3.14 0.52 -21.27
C ASP A 29 -2.37 1.35 -20.24
N GLY A 30 -2.25 0.83 -19.00
CA GLY A 30 -1.53 1.45 -17.90
C GLY A 30 -2.40 2.36 -17.01
N SER A 31 -3.70 2.41 -17.24
CA SER A 31 -4.68 3.13 -16.42
C SER A 31 -5.80 2.19 -16.00
N ILE A 32 -6.40 2.41 -14.83
CA ILE A 32 -7.54 1.62 -14.36
C ILE A 32 -8.83 2.41 -14.53
N THR A 33 -9.76 1.87 -15.31
CA THR A 33 -11.09 2.45 -15.49
C THR A 33 -12.12 1.85 -14.54
N PHE A 34 -13.19 2.60 -14.23
CA PHE A 34 -14.31 2.05 -13.47
C PHE A 34 -14.95 0.82 -14.15
N ALA A 35 -14.88 0.72 -15.49
CA ALA A 35 -15.40 -0.43 -16.22
C ALA A 35 -14.65 -1.72 -15.87
N GLU A 36 -13.34 -1.63 -15.63
CA GLU A 36 -12.51 -2.78 -15.24
C GLU A 36 -12.74 -3.16 -13.78
N VAL A 37 -12.86 -2.15 -12.91
CA VAL A 37 -13.20 -2.34 -11.49
C VAL A 37 -14.56 -3.00 -11.31
N SER A 38 -15.60 -2.43 -11.88
CA SER A 38 -16.97 -2.96 -11.75
C SER A 38 -17.19 -4.31 -12.45
N ALA A 39 -16.31 -4.69 -13.38
CA ALA A 39 -16.32 -6.01 -14.00
C ALA A 39 -15.67 -7.08 -13.12
N THR A 40 -14.84 -6.69 -12.15
CA THR A 40 -14.02 -7.60 -11.36
C THR A 40 -14.45 -7.67 -9.89
N MET A 41 -14.98 -6.63 -9.29
CA MET A 41 -15.37 -6.67 -7.87
C MET A 41 -16.63 -5.88 -7.57
N SER A 42 -17.23 -6.20 -6.43
CA SER A 42 -18.27 -5.41 -5.78
C SER A 42 -17.69 -4.55 -4.65
N LEU A 43 -18.46 -3.55 -4.19
CA LEU A 43 -18.08 -2.77 -3.01
C LEU A 43 -17.91 -3.68 -1.79
N HIS A 44 -18.77 -4.69 -1.62
CA HIS A 44 -18.68 -5.62 -0.51
C HIS A 44 -17.34 -6.37 -0.48
N GLU A 45 -16.93 -6.93 -1.62
CA GLU A 45 -15.65 -7.64 -1.74
C GLU A 45 -14.45 -6.71 -1.50
N ALA A 46 -14.56 -5.44 -1.91
CA ALA A 46 -13.54 -4.44 -1.60
C ALA A 46 -13.44 -4.15 -0.10
N LEU A 47 -14.57 -4.08 0.61
CA LEU A 47 -14.60 -3.89 2.06
C LEU A 47 -14.08 -5.11 2.81
N ASP A 48 -14.46 -6.32 2.39
CA ASP A 48 -13.91 -7.57 2.91
C ASP A 48 -12.37 -7.60 2.78
N ALA A 49 -11.83 -7.11 1.66
CA ALA A 49 -10.38 -7.02 1.46
C ALA A 49 -9.69 -5.98 2.35
N LEU A 50 -10.41 -4.93 2.77
CA LEU A 50 -9.90 -3.88 3.65
C LEU A 50 -10.02 -4.24 5.15
N ASP A 51 -11.00 -5.07 5.53
CA ASP A 51 -11.22 -5.59 6.88
C ASP A 51 -10.29 -6.77 7.19
N ARG A 52 -9.03 -6.46 7.47
CA ARG A 52 -7.98 -7.48 7.57
C ARG A 52 -8.00 -8.27 8.86
N ASP A 53 -8.42 -7.67 9.96
CA ASP A 53 -8.61 -8.38 11.22
C ASP A 53 -9.94 -9.14 11.26
N GLY A 54 -10.80 -8.93 10.26
CA GLY A 54 -12.03 -9.69 10.04
C GLY A 54 -13.04 -9.45 11.15
N ASP A 55 -12.99 -8.27 11.76
CA ASP A 55 -13.86 -7.89 12.87
C ASP A 55 -15.17 -7.24 12.37
N GLY A 56 -15.25 -6.96 11.07
CA GLY A 56 -16.39 -6.37 10.39
C GLY A 56 -16.44 -4.84 10.45
N PHE A 57 -15.35 -4.19 10.89
CA PHE A 57 -15.29 -2.76 11.16
C PHE A 57 -14.14 -2.06 10.45
N ILE A 58 -14.37 -0.80 10.05
CA ILE A 58 -13.35 0.08 9.50
C ILE A 58 -13.23 1.32 10.37
N TYR A 59 -12.06 1.55 10.95
CA TYR A 59 -11.78 2.64 11.88
C TYR A 59 -11.25 3.89 11.16
N LEU A 60 -11.39 5.05 11.81
CA LEU A 60 -10.93 6.35 11.29
C LEU A 60 -9.45 6.33 10.79
N PRO A 61 -8.48 5.72 11.50
CA PRO A 61 -7.12 5.63 11.00
C PRO A 61 -7.01 4.89 9.66
N GLN A 62 -7.76 3.81 9.46
CA GLN A 62 -7.77 3.05 8.20
C GLN A 62 -8.36 3.88 7.04
N ILE A 63 -9.39 4.68 7.30
CA ILE A 63 -9.95 5.61 6.29
C ILE A 63 -8.95 6.70 5.91
N ILE A 64 -8.30 7.34 6.91
CA ILE A 64 -7.24 8.33 6.67
C ILE A 64 -6.10 7.70 5.88
N GLU A 65 -5.82 6.43 6.13
CA GLU A 65 -4.78 5.72 5.42
C GLU A 65 -5.15 5.41 3.97
N LEU A 66 -6.41 5.05 3.72
CA LEU A 66 -6.95 4.74 2.42
C LEU A 66 -7.03 5.96 1.50
N TRP A 67 -7.59 7.07 1.98
CA TRP A 67 -7.88 8.27 1.18
C TRP A 67 -7.10 9.53 1.59
N GLY A 68 -6.17 9.41 2.54
CA GLY A 68 -5.38 10.53 3.04
C GLY A 68 -6.13 11.47 4.00
N THR A 69 -7.45 11.33 4.12
CA THR A 69 -8.31 12.20 4.95
C THR A 69 -9.39 11.41 5.68
N GLY A 70 -9.92 11.97 6.77
CA GLY A 70 -10.97 11.34 7.58
C GLY A 70 -12.39 11.76 7.20
N ASP A 71 -12.57 12.58 6.16
CA ASP A 71 -13.87 13.22 5.90
C ASP A 71 -14.96 12.18 5.58
N LYS A 72 -14.61 11.14 4.83
CA LYS A 72 -15.51 10.01 4.54
C LYS A 72 -15.91 9.20 5.75
N PHE A 73 -15.03 9.10 6.75
CA PHE A 73 -15.38 8.42 7.99
C PHE A 73 -16.58 9.11 8.65
N TYR A 74 -16.53 10.44 8.78
CA TYR A 74 -17.59 11.20 9.40
C TYR A 74 -18.85 11.31 8.53
N GLU A 75 -18.72 11.26 7.21
CA GLU A 75 -19.85 11.24 6.27
C GLU A 75 -20.66 9.93 6.39
N LEU A 76 -19.96 8.80 6.52
CA LEU A 76 -20.57 7.47 6.51
C LEU A 76 -20.98 6.97 7.90
N ASN A 77 -20.39 7.50 8.98
CA ASN A 77 -20.67 7.08 10.36
C ASN A 77 -22.01 7.65 10.84
N THR A 78 -23.08 6.88 10.66
CA THR A 78 -24.45 7.37 10.84
C THR A 78 -24.94 7.27 12.28
N ASP A 79 -24.42 6.34 13.06
CA ASP A 79 -24.77 6.16 14.47
C ASP A 79 -23.82 6.87 15.44
N GLY A 80 -22.69 7.37 14.93
CA GLY A 80 -21.76 8.26 15.62
C GLY A 80 -20.82 7.53 16.58
N ASP A 81 -20.55 6.25 16.36
CA ASP A 81 -19.59 5.49 17.14
C ASP A 81 -18.14 5.64 16.64
N ASP A 82 -17.23 4.77 17.06
CA ASP A 82 -15.80 4.88 16.76
C ASP A 82 -15.35 4.10 15.51
N HIS A 83 -16.28 3.50 14.78
CA HIS A 83 -15.99 2.72 13.57
C HIS A 83 -17.04 2.93 12.48
N LEU A 84 -16.83 2.26 11.34
CA LEU A 84 -17.82 2.09 10.29
C LEU A 84 -18.13 0.62 10.15
N THR A 85 -19.41 0.29 10.10
CA THR A 85 -19.85 -1.03 9.64
C THR A 85 -19.91 -1.07 8.11
N PHE A 86 -19.78 -2.25 7.52
CA PHE A 86 -19.96 -2.39 6.05
C PHE A 86 -21.32 -1.88 5.59
N ARG A 87 -22.35 -2.08 6.40
CA ARG A 87 -23.70 -1.59 6.10
C ARG A 87 -23.76 -0.07 6.01
N GLU A 88 -23.03 0.64 6.84
CA GLU A 88 -23.00 2.11 6.78
C GLU A 88 -22.33 2.58 5.50
N ILE A 89 -21.21 1.97 5.14
CA ILE A 89 -20.49 2.26 3.91
C ILE A 89 -21.38 1.95 2.69
N GLU A 90 -21.94 0.75 2.61
CA GLU A 90 -22.80 0.32 1.49
C GLU A 90 -24.11 1.11 1.35
N ASN A 91 -24.62 1.69 2.45
CA ASN A 91 -25.79 2.57 2.40
C ASN A 91 -25.42 4.01 1.99
N GLY A 92 -24.21 4.44 2.31
CA GLY A 92 -23.73 5.80 2.08
C GLY A 92 -23.01 5.99 0.74
N MET A 93 -22.49 4.93 0.15
CA MET A 93 -21.73 5.01 -1.10
C MET A 93 -21.88 3.77 -1.99
N THR A 94 -21.66 3.97 -3.28
CA THR A 94 -21.57 2.89 -4.29
C THR A 94 -20.11 2.53 -4.57
N LEU A 95 -19.87 1.42 -5.29
CA LEU A 95 -18.53 1.10 -5.80
C LEU A 95 -17.99 2.22 -6.71
N GLN A 96 -18.86 2.93 -7.44
CA GLN A 96 -18.42 4.04 -8.27
C GLN A 96 -17.98 5.24 -7.42
N ASP A 97 -18.72 5.56 -6.35
CA ASP A 97 -18.29 6.60 -5.42
C ASP A 97 -16.96 6.21 -4.77
N PHE A 98 -16.79 4.94 -4.38
CA PHE A 98 -15.55 4.42 -3.80
C PHE A 98 -14.36 4.56 -4.76
N TYR A 99 -14.56 4.21 -6.03
CA TYR A 99 -13.58 4.38 -7.10
C TYR A 99 -13.19 5.85 -7.28
N ASN A 100 -14.17 6.77 -7.30
CA ASN A 100 -13.92 8.19 -7.54
C ASN A 100 -13.10 8.85 -6.41
N GLU A 101 -13.09 8.29 -5.20
CA GLU A 101 -12.23 8.80 -4.12
C GLU A 101 -10.73 8.57 -4.38
N PHE A 102 -10.38 7.70 -5.34
CA PHE A 102 -9.00 7.51 -5.80
C PHE A 102 -8.66 8.31 -7.06
N ASP A 103 -9.66 8.80 -7.81
CA ASP A 103 -9.48 9.62 -9.02
C ASP A 103 -9.25 11.09 -8.60
N PHE A 104 -8.07 11.37 -8.05
CA PHE A 104 -7.76 12.68 -7.48
C PHE A 104 -7.78 13.81 -8.51
N ASN A 105 -7.52 13.49 -9.77
CA ASN A 105 -7.47 14.46 -10.85
C ASN A 105 -8.80 14.58 -11.63
N ASP A 106 -9.82 13.78 -11.29
CA ASP A 106 -11.15 13.71 -11.90
C ASP A 106 -11.11 13.47 -13.43
N ASP A 107 -10.13 12.73 -13.95
CA ASP A 107 -10.00 12.45 -15.39
C ASP A 107 -10.78 11.21 -15.86
N GLY A 108 -11.37 10.46 -14.92
CA GLY A 108 -12.18 9.29 -15.17
C GLY A 108 -11.37 7.99 -15.33
N SER A 109 -10.08 8.03 -15.04
CA SER A 109 -9.18 6.89 -14.96
C SER A 109 -8.25 7.04 -13.76
N LEU A 110 -7.77 5.92 -13.22
CA LEU A 110 -6.74 5.95 -12.20
C LEU A 110 -5.40 5.69 -12.89
N ASP A 111 -4.47 6.64 -12.78
CA ASP A 111 -3.08 6.41 -13.15
C ASP A 111 -2.38 5.46 -12.15
N ALA A 112 -1.08 5.20 -12.33
CA ALA A 112 -0.35 4.28 -11.44
C ALA A 112 -0.36 4.71 -9.96
N ALA A 113 -0.30 6.02 -9.69
CA ALA A 113 -0.29 6.56 -8.33
C ALA A 113 -1.69 6.49 -7.70
N GLU A 114 -2.74 6.71 -8.50
CA GLU A 114 -4.14 6.65 -8.08
C GLU A 114 -4.64 5.19 -7.92
N ALA A 115 -4.24 4.31 -8.83
CA ALA A 115 -4.71 2.92 -8.93
C ALA A 115 -4.13 2.01 -7.83
N TYR A 116 -3.09 2.48 -7.14
CA TYR A 116 -2.35 1.76 -6.13
C TYR A 116 -3.26 0.98 -5.14
N GLN A 117 -4.23 1.67 -4.53
CA GLN A 117 -5.15 1.07 -3.55
C GLN A 117 -6.13 0.08 -4.19
N MET A 118 -6.57 0.37 -5.42
CA MET A 118 -7.50 -0.48 -6.16
C MET A 118 -6.85 -1.79 -6.62
N ASN A 119 -5.59 -1.74 -7.02
CA ASN A 119 -4.81 -2.94 -7.34
C ASN A 119 -4.63 -3.81 -6.09
N PHE A 120 -4.24 -3.20 -4.96
CA PHE A 120 -4.13 -3.93 -3.69
C PHE A 120 -5.43 -4.69 -3.32
N ILE A 121 -6.58 -4.01 -3.45
CA ILE A 121 -7.90 -4.63 -3.19
C ILE A 121 -8.17 -5.77 -4.17
N TYR A 122 -7.98 -5.54 -5.48
CA TYR A 122 -8.18 -6.56 -6.50
C TYR A 122 -7.36 -7.80 -6.20
N ASP A 123 -6.09 -7.63 -5.89
CA ASP A 123 -5.21 -8.75 -5.65
C ASP A 123 -5.51 -9.48 -4.34
N THR A 124 -5.92 -8.77 -3.29
CA THR A 124 -6.37 -9.41 -2.04
C THR A 124 -7.56 -10.35 -2.30
N ILE A 125 -8.44 -9.98 -3.23
CA ILE A 125 -9.60 -10.81 -3.63
C ILE A 125 -9.16 -11.98 -4.53
N TYR A 126 -8.27 -11.74 -5.50
CA TYR A 126 -8.04 -12.65 -6.63
C TYR A 126 -6.70 -13.39 -6.64
N ASN A 127 -5.67 -12.89 -5.95
CA ASN A 127 -4.33 -13.45 -5.94
C ASN A 127 -3.95 -14.04 -4.57
N THR A 128 -4.56 -15.17 -4.26
CA THR A 128 -4.39 -15.89 -2.98
C THR A 128 -3.13 -16.77 -2.90
N ALA A 129 -2.16 -16.57 -3.80
CA ALA A 129 -1.15 -17.57 -4.13
C ALA A 129 0.31 -17.15 -3.91
N ILE A 130 0.61 -16.34 -2.90
CA ILE A 130 1.98 -16.16 -2.40
C ILE A 130 1.96 -16.16 -0.86
N ASP A 131 2.81 -16.98 -0.25
CA ASP A 131 3.06 -17.02 1.22
C ASP A 131 4.15 -16.01 1.57
N ASP A 132 4.03 -14.80 1.03
CA ASP A 132 4.78 -13.63 1.43
C ASP A 132 3.80 -12.68 2.11
N PRO A 133 3.85 -12.54 3.44
CA PRO A 133 2.92 -11.69 4.16
C PRO A 133 3.04 -10.21 3.73
N LEU A 134 4.22 -9.72 3.35
CA LEU A 134 4.35 -8.31 2.93
C LEU A 134 4.10 -8.09 1.45
N ASP A 135 4.27 -9.10 0.60
CA ASP A 135 3.90 -9.09 -0.82
C ASP A 135 2.72 -10.06 -0.99
N SER A 136 1.61 -9.71 -0.34
CA SER A 136 0.42 -10.55 -0.26
C SER A 136 -0.19 -10.77 -1.65
N ASN A 137 -0.03 -9.79 -2.54
CA ASN A 137 -0.45 -9.92 -3.92
C ASN A 137 0.57 -10.58 -4.85
N GLY A 138 1.81 -10.82 -4.41
CA GLY A 138 2.79 -11.54 -5.19
C GLY A 138 3.25 -10.82 -6.46
N ASP A 139 3.06 -9.51 -6.55
CA ASP A 139 3.43 -8.72 -7.72
C ASP A 139 4.93 -8.38 -7.74
N GLY A 140 5.64 -8.69 -6.64
CA GLY A 140 7.06 -8.45 -6.47
C GLY A 140 7.40 -7.04 -6.01
N ARG A 141 6.39 -6.25 -5.63
CA ARG A 141 6.49 -4.88 -5.14
C ARG A 141 5.83 -4.81 -3.77
N LEU A 142 6.35 -3.98 -2.87
CA LEU A 142 5.68 -3.73 -1.60
C LEU A 142 4.80 -2.50 -1.70
N SER A 143 3.53 -2.72 -1.52
CA SER A 143 2.55 -1.68 -1.52
C SER A 143 2.46 -1.04 -0.11
N ARG A 144 2.21 0.28 0.01
CA ARG A 144 1.98 0.99 1.28
C ARG A 144 0.99 0.29 2.21
N LEU A 145 -0.14 -0.15 1.70
CA LEU A 145 -1.16 -0.90 2.41
C LEU A 145 -0.67 -2.27 2.89
N GLU A 146 0.15 -2.99 2.13
CA GLU A 146 0.72 -4.26 2.62
C GLU A 146 1.70 -4.04 3.78
N VAL A 147 2.49 -2.97 3.73
CA VAL A 147 3.36 -2.60 4.86
C VAL A 147 2.53 -2.27 6.09
N LEU A 148 1.50 -1.44 5.93
CA LEU A 148 0.69 -0.93 7.03
C LEU A 148 -0.27 -1.96 7.62
N SER A 149 -0.60 -3.01 6.89
CA SER A 149 -1.45 -4.07 7.39
C SER A 149 -0.77 -5.10 8.25
N HIS A 150 0.52 -5.29 8.07
CA HIS A 150 1.28 -6.28 8.82
C HIS A 150 2.01 -5.66 10.00
N MET A 151 2.22 -4.35 9.98
CA MET A 151 3.02 -3.68 11.00
C MET A 151 2.41 -2.35 11.39
N THR A 152 2.50 -2.03 12.67
CA THR A 152 2.29 -0.67 13.16
C THR A 152 3.62 0.07 13.27
N TYR A 153 3.56 1.40 13.25
CA TYR A 153 4.76 2.23 13.45
C TYR A 153 5.49 1.91 14.76
N ASN A 154 4.75 1.64 15.83
CA ASN A 154 5.33 1.31 17.12
C ASN A 154 6.03 -0.06 17.15
N GLU A 155 5.51 -1.05 16.42
CA GLU A 155 6.18 -2.35 16.28
C GLU A 155 7.48 -2.22 15.50
N VAL A 156 7.49 -1.39 14.45
CA VAL A 156 8.70 -1.07 13.68
C VAL A 156 9.75 -0.41 14.57
N LEU A 157 9.38 0.60 15.36
CA LEU A 157 10.33 1.27 16.28
C LEU A 157 10.93 0.27 17.30
N ARG A 158 10.10 -0.59 17.88
CA ARG A 158 10.56 -1.63 18.83
C ARG A 158 11.46 -2.67 18.17
N ALA A 159 11.15 -3.06 16.94
CA ALA A 159 11.96 -4.03 16.20
C ALA A 159 13.33 -3.46 15.79
N LEU A 160 13.41 -2.15 15.55
CA LEU A 160 14.67 -1.47 15.27
C LEU A 160 15.51 -1.24 16.54
N ASP A 161 14.89 -1.06 17.71
CA ASP A 161 15.56 -0.92 19.01
C ASP A 161 16.15 -2.26 19.50
N ALA A 162 17.16 -2.74 18.79
CA ALA A 162 17.78 -4.05 19.00
C ALA A 162 18.44 -4.18 20.38
N ASN A 163 18.85 -3.05 20.97
CA ASN A 163 19.53 -3.01 22.25
C ASN A 163 18.57 -2.74 23.44
N GLY A 164 17.34 -2.28 23.17
CA GLY A 164 16.27 -2.08 24.15
C GLY A 164 16.39 -0.80 24.99
N ASP A 165 17.14 0.21 24.53
CA ASP A 165 17.38 1.47 25.24
C ASP A 165 16.37 2.57 24.91
N GLN A 166 15.36 2.27 24.08
CA GLN A 166 14.30 3.18 23.61
C GLN A 166 14.83 4.37 22.81
N ARG A 167 16.01 4.20 22.21
CA ARG A 167 16.64 5.15 21.31
C ARG A 167 17.11 4.40 20.07
N LEU A 168 17.02 5.04 18.91
CA LEU A 168 17.44 4.46 17.65
C LEU A 168 18.70 5.16 17.18
N GLY A 169 19.79 4.40 17.13
CA GLY A 169 21.05 4.86 16.57
C GLY A 169 21.13 4.70 15.05
N PRO A 170 22.14 5.29 14.39
CA PRO A 170 22.33 5.20 12.93
C PRO A 170 22.56 3.79 12.37
N ASN A 171 22.86 2.79 13.23
CA ASN A 171 23.01 1.40 12.80
C ASN A 171 21.70 0.64 12.85
N GLU A 172 20.87 0.92 13.85
CA GLU A 172 19.53 0.36 14.01
C GLU A 172 18.62 0.88 12.91
N LEU A 173 18.59 2.20 12.70
CA LEU A 173 17.79 2.82 11.63
C LEU A 173 18.16 2.34 10.23
N ARG A 174 19.44 2.02 9.98
CA ARG A 174 19.92 1.55 8.68
C ARG A 174 19.33 0.22 8.26
N VAL A 175 18.83 -0.57 9.20
CA VAL A 175 18.14 -1.83 8.90
C VAL A 175 16.89 -1.57 8.06
N LEU A 176 16.14 -0.51 8.36
CA LEU A 176 14.96 -0.13 7.60
C LEU A 176 15.28 0.89 6.51
N LEU A 177 16.00 1.95 6.87
CA LEU A 177 16.11 3.14 6.03
C LEU A 177 17.29 3.11 5.05
N GLY A 178 18.23 2.18 5.21
CA GLY A 178 19.39 2.08 4.33
C GLY A 178 20.12 3.43 4.15
N GLY A 179 20.12 3.92 2.91
CA GLY A 179 20.72 5.21 2.52
C GLY A 179 20.06 6.43 3.18
N GLU A 180 18.76 6.36 3.44
CA GLU A 180 17.95 7.47 3.98
C GLU A 180 18.14 7.72 5.47
N THR A 181 18.92 6.86 6.15
CA THR A 181 19.20 6.97 7.59
C THR A 181 19.72 8.35 7.98
N GLY A 182 20.63 8.93 7.20
CA GLY A 182 21.24 10.22 7.54
C GLY A 182 20.23 11.36 7.53
N GLN A 183 19.45 11.47 6.45
CA GLN A 183 18.41 12.50 6.32
C GLN A 183 17.32 12.33 7.37
N PHE A 184 16.89 11.08 7.63
CA PHE A 184 15.90 10.82 8.66
C PHE A 184 16.39 11.23 10.06
N MET A 185 17.67 11.02 10.38
CA MET A 185 18.24 11.51 11.63
C MET A 185 18.25 13.03 11.70
N ASP A 186 18.73 13.71 10.64
CA ASP A 186 18.72 15.18 10.60
C ASP A 186 17.31 15.77 10.76
N ASP A 187 16.28 15.06 10.28
CA ASP A 187 14.88 15.48 10.36
C ASP A 187 14.19 15.18 11.70
N GLN A 188 14.69 14.20 12.48
CA GLN A 188 14.00 13.69 13.67
C GLN A 188 14.79 13.85 14.97
N ASP A 189 16.12 13.94 14.93
CA ASP A 189 17.00 14.18 16.09
C ASP A 189 16.90 15.64 16.55
N ASN A 190 15.75 16.01 17.11
CA ASN A 190 15.43 17.40 17.46
C ASN A 190 16.36 18.01 18.52
N ASN A 191 17.12 17.18 19.24
CA ASN A 191 18.00 17.63 20.32
C ASN A 191 19.49 17.50 19.98
N ASP A 192 19.82 17.02 18.77
CA ASP A 192 21.16 16.79 18.24
C ASP A 192 22.04 15.89 19.14
N ASP A 193 21.46 14.88 19.82
CA ASP A 193 22.22 13.96 20.69
C ASP A 193 22.78 12.73 19.96
N GLY A 194 22.49 12.61 18.66
CA GLY A 194 22.96 11.55 17.78
C GLY A 194 22.12 10.28 17.86
N PHE A 195 20.95 10.35 18.51
CA PHE A 195 19.98 9.27 18.60
C PHE A 195 18.56 9.80 18.42
N ILE A 196 17.68 8.97 17.86
CA ILE A 196 16.25 9.27 17.81
C ILE A 196 15.57 8.55 18.97
N SER A 197 15.14 9.27 20.00
CA SER A 197 14.26 8.69 21.02
C SER A 197 12.89 8.35 20.45
N PHE A 198 12.12 7.46 21.08
CA PHE A 198 10.76 7.15 20.61
C PHE A 198 9.84 8.37 20.59
N ASN A 199 10.07 9.37 21.45
CA ASN A 199 9.32 10.62 21.41
C ASN A 199 9.68 11.45 20.17
N GLU A 200 10.95 11.53 19.83
CA GLU A 200 11.43 12.17 18.60
C GLU A 200 10.93 11.45 17.36
N ALA A 201 10.90 10.12 17.39
CA ALA A 201 10.36 9.30 16.31
C ALA A 201 8.87 9.56 16.05
N HIS A 202 8.11 10.11 17.01
CA HIS A 202 6.71 10.52 16.81
C HIS A 202 6.56 12.02 16.55
N SER A 203 7.65 12.78 16.58
CA SER A 203 7.62 14.20 16.26
C SER A 203 7.25 14.43 14.79
N HIS A 204 6.85 15.66 14.45
CA HIS A 204 6.48 16.04 13.07
C HIS A 204 5.36 15.20 12.43
N ASN A 205 4.54 14.53 13.25
CA ASN A 205 3.51 13.57 12.81
C ASN A 205 4.07 12.41 11.97
N MET A 206 5.27 11.94 12.33
CA MET A 206 5.87 10.78 11.68
C MET A 206 5.00 9.53 11.90
N SER A 207 4.90 8.70 10.86
CA SER A 207 4.11 7.47 10.85
C SER A 207 4.76 6.46 9.92
N LEU A 208 4.34 5.20 10.02
CA LEU A 208 4.83 4.13 9.14
C LEU A 208 4.58 4.46 7.65
N GLY A 209 3.43 5.05 7.34
CA GLY A 209 3.13 5.48 5.97
C GLY A 209 4.04 6.61 5.48
N ARG A 210 4.60 7.44 6.37
CA ARG A 210 5.61 8.44 5.98
C ARG A 210 7.00 7.84 5.83
N ILE A 211 7.30 6.77 6.55
CA ILE A 211 8.52 5.99 6.30
C ILE A 211 8.44 5.32 4.94
N PHE A 212 7.29 4.74 4.60
CA PHE A 212 7.03 4.20 3.27
C PHE A 212 7.33 5.24 2.18
N ASN A 213 6.67 6.39 2.23
CA ASN A 213 6.85 7.46 1.24
C ASN A 213 8.28 8.01 1.19
N ARG A 214 9.08 7.85 2.25
CA ARG A 214 10.49 8.24 2.23
C ARG A 214 11.35 7.25 1.44
N LEU A 215 10.97 5.98 1.44
CA LEU A 215 11.72 4.91 0.76
C LEU A 215 11.27 4.70 -0.68
N ASP A 216 10.08 5.19 -1.04
CA ASP A 216 9.55 5.27 -2.39
C ASP A 216 10.23 6.43 -3.12
N GLU A 217 11.42 6.19 -3.68
CA GLU A 217 12.28 7.25 -4.22
C GLU A 217 11.79 7.80 -5.56
N ASP A 218 10.96 7.03 -6.27
CA ASP A 218 10.40 7.43 -7.55
C ASP A 218 8.93 7.88 -7.48
N ASP A 219 8.38 7.96 -6.26
CA ASP A 219 6.99 8.33 -5.96
C ASP A 219 5.98 7.48 -6.75
N SER A 220 6.29 6.20 -6.98
CA SER A 220 5.43 5.29 -7.74
C SER A 220 4.26 4.74 -6.92
N GLY A 221 4.30 4.90 -5.59
CA GLY A 221 3.37 4.30 -4.65
C GLY A 221 3.74 2.87 -4.24
N TYR A 222 4.84 2.34 -4.78
CA TYR A 222 5.33 0.99 -4.52
C TYR A 222 6.79 1.04 -4.11
N LEU A 223 7.21 0.16 -3.20
CA LEU A 223 8.63 -0.08 -2.95
C LEU A 223 9.07 -1.24 -3.81
N GLU A 224 9.97 -0.96 -4.73
CA GLU A 224 10.52 -1.92 -5.65
C GLU A 224 12.04 -1.81 -5.74
N ASP A 225 12.68 -2.67 -6.54
CA ASP A 225 14.12 -2.63 -6.78
C ASP A 225 15.04 -2.56 -5.53
N GLY A 226 14.53 -3.04 -4.38
CA GLY A 226 15.23 -3.11 -3.10
C GLY A 226 14.85 -2.03 -2.08
N GLU A 227 14.00 -1.06 -2.42
CA GLU A 227 13.47 -0.04 -1.51
C GLU A 227 12.75 -0.67 -0.31
N GLY A 228 12.00 -1.75 -0.55
CA GLY A 228 11.24 -2.48 0.46
C GLY A 228 12.05 -3.46 1.32
N ALA A 229 13.34 -3.68 1.03
CA ALA A 229 14.13 -4.75 1.67
C ALA A 229 14.24 -4.59 3.20
N GLY A 230 14.22 -3.34 3.69
CA GLY A 230 14.22 -3.04 5.12
C GLY A 230 12.96 -3.53 5.83
N PHE A 231 11.79 -3.40 5.20
CA PHE A 231 10.51 -3.82 5.79
C PHE A 231 10.47 -5.33 6.03
N TYR A 232 10.97 -6.15 5.12
CA TYR A 232 11.10 -7.59 5.32
C TYR A 232 11.94 -7.97 6.53
N THR A 233 13.04 -7.26 6.75
CA THR A 233 13.96 -7.51 7.87
C THR A 233 13.28 -7.14 9.20
N VAL A 234 12.60 -5.99 9.23
CA VAL A 234 11.83 -5.53 10.39
C VAL A 234 10.68 -6.48 10.71
N TRP A 235 9.90 -6.88 9.71
CA TRP A 235 8.78 -7.80 9.88
C TRP A 235 9.21 -9.14 10.47
N THR A 236 10.31 -9.70 9.96
CA THR A 236 10.90 -10.93 10.52
C THR A 236 11.25 -10.75 12.00
N THR A 237 11.74 -9.57 12.39
CA THR A 237 12.08 -9.26 13.79
C THR A 237 10.83 -9.14 14.68
N ILE A 238 9.76 -8.54 14.16
CA ILE A 238 8.46 -8.44 14.85
C ILE A 238 7.89 -9.84 15.14
N LEU A 239 7.84 -10.71 14.12
CA LEU A 239 7.34 -12.09 14.27
C LEU A 239 8.14 -12.88 15.31
N ASN A 240 9.48 -12.75 15.28
CA ASN A 240 10.34 -13.43 16.25
C ASN A 240 10.14 -12.90 17.68
N SER A 241 9.88 -11.60 17.82
CA SER A 241 9.63 -10.98 19.13
C SER A 241 8.28 -11.42 19.71
N ALA A 242 7.23 -11.49 18.88
CA ALA A 242 5.91 -11.99 19.27
C ALA A 242 5.93 -13.46 19.73
N SER A 243 6.83 -14.29 19.18
CA SER A 243 7.04 -15.67 19.62
C SER A 243 7.74 -15.80 20.98
N THR A 244 8.34 -14.72 21.49
CA THR A 244 9.10 -14.74 22.76
C THR A 244 8.35 -14.21 23.97
N ASP A 245 7.13 -13.70 23.79
CA ASP A 245 6.26 -13.40 24.93
C ASP A 245 5.85 -14.73 25.60
N PRO A 246 6.28 -15.00 26.84
CA PRO A 246 5.88 -16.21 27.52
C PRO A 246 4.36 -16.16 27.70
N ILE A 247 3.68 -17.20 27.25
CA ILE A 247 2.28 -17.47 27.61
C ILE A 247 2.19 -17.38 29.14
N THR A 248 1.70 -16.24 29.63
CA THR A 248 1.24 -16.11 31.01
C THR A 248 -0.06 -16.89 31.09
N GLY A 249 0.06 -18.18 31.38
CA GLY A 249 -1.03 -18.99 31.90
C GLY A 249 -1.47 -18.56 33.28
#